data_AF-A0A7S3NZ46-F1
#
_entry.id   AF-A0A7S3NZ46-F1
#
_cell.length_a   1.000
_cell.length_b   1.000
_cell.length_c   1.000
_cell.angle_alpha   90.00
_cell.angle_beta   90.00
_cell.angle_gamma   90.00
#
_symmetry.space_group_name_H-M   'P 1'
#
loop_
_entity.id
_entity.type
_entity.pdbx_description
1 polymer ?
#
loop_
_entity_poly.entity_id
_entity_poly.type
_entity_poly.pdbx_seq_one_letter_code
_entity_poly.pdbx_strand_id
1 'polypeptide(L)'
;FEIKVLTQGNWPIQSRISVRIPEELGSGFNQFSEYYKMKYQGKGLKWNPLITFCTLEGKFDENKAKIRTILIEVNLLQTAVLLLYNKTEDGKRKETYTFTEIMSELDLEEETLTGVLVSLCSMKYKILKKSNRKTRNVKTDESFAIDDSFRPKLKKISIPACSKKQEQQESEETHARVLDDRKYLLEALIVQQMKKNNKMEHTALINEIF
;
A
#
# COMPACT_ATOMS: atom_id res chain seq x y z
N PHE A 1 -8.43 -15.97 -5.60
CA PHE A 1 -7.36 -15.03 -5.99
C PHE A 1 -7.89 -14.20 -7.15
N GLU A 2 -8.11 -12.91 -6.96
CA GLU A 2 -8.65 -11.99 -7.98
C GLU A 2 -7.58 -10.96 -8.32
N ILE A 3 -7.32 -10.73 -9.60
CA ILE A 3 -6.24 -9.84 -10.06
C ILE A 3 -6.81 -8.86 -11.08
N LYS A 4 -6.52 -7.58 -10.87
CA LYS A 4 -6.87 -6.50 -11.80
C LYS A 4 -5.58 -5.92 -12.35
N VAL A 5 -5.42 -5.98 -13.67
CA VAL A 5 -4.25 -5.43 -14.36
C VAL A 5 -4.58 -4.00 -14.81
N LEU A 6 -3.76 -3.04 -14.38
CA LEU A 6 -3.93 -1.63 -14.69
C LEU A 6 -2.83 -1.16 -15.65
N THR A 7 -3.20 -0.40 -16.68
CA THR A 7 -2.23 0.18 -17.61
C THR A 7 -1.62 1.44 -17.01
N GLN A 8 -0.29 1.47 -16.84
CA GLN A 8 0.43 2.54 -16.14
C GLN A 8 0.14 3.95 -16.68
N GLY A 9 -0.10 4.11 -18.00
CA GLY A 9 -0.39 5.41 -18.60
C GLY A 9 -1.81 5.94 -18.35
N ASN A 10 -2.75 5.08 -17.93
CA ASN A 10 -4.17 5.45 -17.82
C ASN A 10 -4.61 5.65 -16.36
N TRP A 11 -3.78 5.25 -15.40
CA TRP A 11 -4.12 5.26 -13.98
C TRP A 11 -3.11 6.12 -13.21
N PRO A 12 -3.57 7.00 -12.29
CA PRO A 12 -2.69 7.90 -11.53
C PRO A 12 -1.85 7.18 -10.45
N ILE A 13 -1.86 5.84 -10.45
CA ILE A 13 -1.40 5.02 -9.33
C ILE A 13 0.08 4.67 -9.55
N GLN A 14 0.98 5.54 -9.09
CA GLN A 14 2.41 5.27 -9.06
C GLN A 14 2.85 4.92 -7.63
N SER A 15 2.79 3.63 -7.27
CA SER A 15 3.48 3.20 -6.04
C SER A 15 4.98 3.12 -6.28
N ARG A 16 5.75 3.88 -5.50
CA ARG A 16 7.20 3.72 -5.38
C ARG A 16 7.60 2.78 -4.24
N ILE A 17 6.62 2.24 -3.51
CA ILE A 17 6.86 1.39 -2.34
C ILE A 17 7.22 -0.02 -2.81
N SER A 18 8.41 -0.47 -2.42
CA SER A 18 8.80 -1.89 -2.42
C SER A 18 8.49 -2.51 -1.07
N VAL A 19 8.10 -3.78 -1.08
CA VAL A 19 7.95 -4.58 0.13
C VAL A 19 8.39 -6.00 -0.20
N ARG A 20 9.07 -6.65 0.73
CA ARG A 20 9.33 -8.08 0.64
C ARG A 20 8.01 -8.84 0.77
N ILE A 21 7.60 -9.52 -0.30
CA ILE A 21 6.37 -10.31 -0.30
C ILE A 21 6.57 -11.55 0.58
N PRO A 22 5.68 -11.83 1.54
CA PRO A 22 5.72 -13.06 2.34
C PRO A 22 5.67 -14.32 1.48
N GLU A 23 6.38 -15.37 1.89
CA GLU A 23 6.54 -16.61 1.11
C GLU A 23 5.19 -17.29 0.82
N GLU A 24 4.24 -17.20 1.76
CA GLU A 24 2.90 -17.76 1.65
C GLU A 24 2.13 -17.15 0.47
N LEU A 25 2.38 -15.88 0.17
CA LEU A 25 1.78 -15.17 -0.95
C LEU A 25 2.61 -15.32 -2.23
N GLY A 26 3.93 -15.48 -2.11
CA GLY A 26 4.88 -15.48 -3.22
C GLY A 26 4.52 -16.44 -4.35
N SER A 27 4.03 -17.64 -4.03
CA SER A 27 3.62 -18.63 -5.03
C SER A 27 2.56 -18.10 -6.02
N GLY A 28 1.50 -17.46 -5.51
CA GLY A 28 0.42 -16.90 -6.33
C GLY A 28 0.88 -15.70 -7.16
N PHE A 29 1.72 -14.84 -6.59
CA PHE A 29 2.31 -13.70 -7.30
C PHE A 29 3.22 -14.16 -8.45
N ASN A 30 4.05 -15.17 -8.20
CA ASN A 30 4.99 -15.72 -9.19
C ASN A 30 4.24 -16.43 -10.32
N GLN A 31 3.29 -17.31 -9.99
CA GLN A 31 2.50 -18.05 -10.98
C GLN A 31 1.76 -17.10 -11.93
N PHE A 32 1.15 -16.02 -11.41
CA PHE A 32 0.50 -15.05 -12.28
C PHE A 32 1.51 -14.21 -13.09
N SER A 33 2.64 -13.85 -12.49
CA SER A 33 3.69 -13.09 -13.17
C SER A 33 4.26 -13.87 -14.37
N GLU A 34 4.46 -15.17 -14.22
CA GLU A 34 4.87 -16.08 -15.31
C GLU A 34 3.79 -16.19 -16.39
N TYR A 35 2.55 -16.46 -15.99
CA TYR A 35 1.41 -16.49 -16.91
C TYR A 35 1.27 -15.18 -17.72
N TYR A 36 1.40 -14.03 -17.06
CA TYR A 36 1.30 -12.72 -17.71
C TYR A 36 2.45 -12.48 -18.71
N LYS A 37 3.69 -12.85 -18.34
CA LYS A 37 4.86 -12.78 -19.23
C LYS A 37 4.71 -13.66 -20.47
N MET A 38 4.20 -14.88 -20.30
CA MET A 38 3.97 -15.80 -21.43
C MET A 38 2.89 -15.27 -22.38
N LYS A 39 1.80 -14.73 -21.83
CA LYS A 39 0.67 -14.22 -22.63
C LYS A 39 0.96 -12.88 -23.30
N TYR A 40 1.69 -11.99 -22.64
CA TYR A 40 1.98 -10.64 -23.11
C TYR A 40 3.49 -10.39 -23.18
N GLN A 41 4.08 -10.82 -24.30
CA GLN A 41 5.51 -10.62 -24.55
C GLN A 41 5.87 -9.12 -24.62
N GLY A 42 7.03 -8.77 -24.06
CA GLY A 42 7.54 -7.39 -24.05
C GLY A 42 6.89 -6.45 -23.01
N LYS A 43 5.94 -6.92 -22.20
CA LYS A 43 5.34 -6.13 -21.11
C LYS A 43 5.88 -6.55 -19.73
N GLY A 44 6.20 -5.55 -18.90
CA GLY A 44 6.54 -5.76 -17.49
C GLY A 44 5.29 -5.67 -16.61
N LEU A 45 5.24 -6.48 -15.55
CA LEU A 45 4.22 -6.40 -14.49
C LEU A 45 4.89 -5.85 -13.23
N LYS A 46 4.26 -4.87 -12.57
CA LYS A 46 4.66 -4.37 -11.25
C LYS A 46 3.48 -4.50 -10.31
N TRP A 47 3.72 -5.09 -9.14
CA TRP A 47 2.73 -5.23 -8.10
C TRP A 47 2.67 -3.95 -7.27
N ASN A 48 1.46 -3.49 -6.95
CA ASN A 48 1.28 -2.29 -6.16
C ASN A 48 0.78 -2.66 -4.74
N PRO A 49 1.64 -2.57 -3.72
CA PRO A 49 1.30 -2.97 -2.36
C PRO A 49 0.30 -2.05 -1.66
N LEU A 50 0.01 -0.85 -2.19
CA LEU A 50 -0.94 0.09 -1.58
C LEU A 50 -2.40 -0.23 -1.89
N ILE A 51 -2.67 -0.79 -3.08
CA ILE A 51 -4.02 -1.11 -3.57
C ILE A 51 -4.29 -2.62 -3.57
N THR A 52 -3.39 -3.41 -2.99
CA THR A 52 -3.52 -4.87 -2.90
C THR A 52 -4.10 -5.24 -1.55
N PHE A 53 -5.31 -5.78 -1.52
CA PHE A 53 -5.96 -6.22 -0.28
C PHE A 53 -5.91 -7.73 -0.13
N CYS A 54 -5.80 -8.20 1.10
CA CYS A 54 -5.82 -9.61 1.46
C CYS A 54 -6.86 -9.84 2.57
N THR A 55 -7.49 -11.01 2.55
CA THR A 55 -8.35 -11.49 3.64
C THR A 55 -7.60 -12.57 4.41
N LEU A 56 -7.26 -12.29 5.66
CA LEU A 56 -6.56 -13.20 6.55
C LEU A 56 -7.56 -13.89 7.49
N GLU A 57 -7.33 -15.16 7.76
CA GLU A 57 -8.05 -15.90 8.79
C GLU A 57 -7.23 -15.86 10.09
N GLY A 58 -7.70 -15.08 11.07
CA GLY A 58 -7.13 -15.03 12.41
C GLY A 58 -7.85 -16.00 13.35
N LYS A 59 -7.10 -16.91 13.97
CA LYS A 59 -7.61 -17.82 15.01
C LYS A 59 -7.22 -17.28 16.37
N PHE A 60 -8.20 -16.86 17.16
CA PHE A 60 -7.99 -16.31 18.49
C PHE A 60 -8.63 -17.23 19.53
N ASP A 61 -7.90 -17.54 20.60
CA ASP A 61 -8.39 -18.40 21.67
C ASP A 61 -9.39 -17.67 22.57
N GLU A 62 -10.66 -18.05 22.53
CA GLU A 62 -11.69 -17.52 23.40
C GLU A 62 -11.78 -18.40 24.67
N ASN A 63 -11.27 -17.87 25.78
CA ASN A 63 -11.36 -18.47 27.12
C ASN A 63 -10.91 -19.95 27.22
N LYS A 64 -9.80 -20.32 26.55
CA LYS A 64 -9.16 -21.66 26.59
C LYS A 64 -10.07 -22.84 26.20
N ALA A 65 -11.28 -22.61 25.68
CA ALA A 65 -12.26 -23.65 25.40
C ALA A 65 -12.84 -23.58 23.97
N LYS A 66 -12.81 -22.43 23.29
CA LYS A 66 -13.27 -22.29 21.91
C LYS A 66 -12.33 -21.41 21.10
N ILE A 67 -11.90 -21.90 19.93
CA ILE A 67 -11.17 -21.11 18.96
C ILE A 67 -12.18 -20.28 18.17
N ARG A 68 -12.04 -18.96 18.20
CA ARG A 68 -12.86 -18.07 17.40
C ARG A 68 -12.08 -17.66 16.15
N THR A 69 -12.60 -18.07 15.00
CA THR A 69 -12.11 -17.64 13.69
C THR A 69 -12.69 -16.29 13.31
N ILE A 70 -11.84 -15.34 12.94
CA ILE A 70 -12.19 -14.00 12.48
C ILE A 70 -11.52 -13.75 11.13
N LEU A 71 -12.29 -13.19 10.18
CA LEU A 71 -11.77 -12.74 8.90
C LEU A 71 -11.31 -11.28 9.01
N ILE A 72 -10.07 -11.02 8.62
CA ILE A 72 -9.43 -9.72 8.70
C ILE A 72 -9.07 -9.27 7.28
N GLU A 73 -9.75 -8.26 6.77
CA GLU A 73 -9.39 -7.59 5.52
C GLU A 73 -8.37 -6.49 5.80
N VAL A 74 -7.20 -6.63 5.19
CA VAL A 74 -6.02 -5.77 5.39
C VAL A 74 -5.33 -5.51 4.06
N ASN A 75 -4.57 -4.41 4.00
CA ASN A 75 -3.68 -4.11 2.89
C ASN A 75 -2.49 -5.09 2.85
N LEU A 76 -1.78 -5.20 1.72
CA LEU A 76 -0.62 -6.08 1.56
C LEU A 76 0.49 -5.72 2.55
N LEU A 77 0.74 -4.43 2.78
CA LEU A 77 1.73 -3.98 3.77
C LEU A 77 1.39 -4.43 5.19
N GLN A 78 0.12 -4.30 5.57
CA GLN A 78 -0.39 -4.77 6.88
C GLN A 78 -0.31 -6.30 6.97
N THR A 79 -0.64 -7.00 5.88
CA THR A 79 -0.56 -8.45 5.78
C THR A 79 0.85 -8.96 5.97
N ALA A 80 1.83 -8.30 5.34
CA ALA A 80 3.24 -8.66 5.47
C ALA A 80 3.71 -8.56 6.93
N VAL A 81 3.34 -7.48 7.63
CA VAL A 81 3.63 -7.32 9.07
C VAL A 81 2.97 -8.42 9.90
N LEU A 82 1.70 -8.76 9.64
CA LEU A 82 0.99 -9.79 10.41
C LEU A 82 1.56 -11.20 10.17
N LEU A 83 1.96 -11.51 8.93
CA LEU A 83 2.56 -12.80 8.58
C LEU A 83 3.96 -12.98 9.19
N LEU A 84 4.70 -11.91 9.48
CA LEU A 84 5.98 -12.04 10.20
C LEU A 84 5.84 -12.78 11.53
N TYR A 85 4.77 -12.50 12.29
CA TYR A 85 4.55 -13.16 13.58
C TYR A 85 4.16 -14.63 13.48
N ASN A 86 3.83 -15.12 12.28
CA ASN A 86 3.61 -16.54 12.03
C ASN A 86 4.93 -17.29 11.79
N LYS A 87 6.03 -16.59 11.47
CA LYS A 87 7.34 -17.22 11.31
C LYS A 87 7.77 -17.82 12.66
N THR A 88 8.24 -19.07 12.59
CA THR A 88 8.81 -19.78 13.73
C THR A 88 10.32 -19.79 13.61
N GLU A 89 11.01 -19.26 14.60
CA GLU A 89 12.45 -19.39 14.77
C GLU A 89 12.67 -20.43 15.88
N ASP A 90 13.45 -21.48 15.61
CA ASP A 90 13.72 -22.59 16.55
C ASP A 90 12.49 -23.27 17.15
N GLY A 91 11.42 -23.41 16.35
CA GLY A 91 10.16 -24.05 16.77
C GLY A 91 9.30 -23.21 17.72
N LYS A 92 9.67 -21.95 17.97
CA LYS A 92 8.86 -20.99 18.74
C LYS A 92 8.45 -19.82 17.85
N ARG A 93 7.22 -19.34 18.03
CA ARG A 93 6.77 -18.10 17.39
C ARG A 93 7.43 -16.92 18.10
N LYS A 94 8.02 -16.01 17.35
CA LYS A 94 8.53 -14.76 17.92
C LYS A 94 7.33 -13.87 18.23
N GLU A 95 7.02 -13.74 19.52
CA GLU A 95 5.83 -13.00 19.99
C GLU A 95 6.01 -11.47 19.91
N THR A 96 7.25 -11.01 19.89
CA THR A 96 7.61 -9.59 19.93
C THR A 96 8.63 -9.23 18.86
N TYR A 97 8.33 -8.20 18.08
CA TYR A 97 9.28 -7.61 17.12
C TYR A 97 9.52 -6.14 17.44
N THR A 98 10.76 -5.69 17.26
CA THR A 98 11.13 -4.27 17.37
C THR A 98 10.88 -3.57 16.03
N PHE A 99 10.62 -2.27 16.05
CA PHE A 99 10.42 -1.48 14.83
C PHE A 99 11.54 -1.69 13.79
N THR A 100 12.81 -1.67 14.22
CA THR A 100 13.99 -1.87 13.37
C THR A 100 14.07 -3.26 12.75
N GLU A 101 13.64 -4.30 13.49
CA GLU A 101 13.58 -5.67 12.99
C GLU A 101 12.51 -5.80 11.89
N ILE A 102 11.31 -5.24 12.12
CA ILE A 102 10.23 -5.26 11.12
C ILE A 102 10.66 -4.51 9.85
N MET A 103 11.34 -3.38 10.02
CA MET A 103 11.88 -2.58 8.92
C MET A 103 12.86 -3.38 8.07
N SER A 104 13.82 -4.07 8.72
CA SER A 104 14.84 -4.86 8.02
C SER A 104 14.27 -6.11 7.36
N GLU A 105 13.27 -6.76 7.96
CA GLU A 105 12.65 -7.98 7.41
C GLU A 105 11.79 -7.68 6.17
N LEU A 106 11.05 -6.55 6.19
CA LEU A 106 10.11 -6.21 5.13
C LEU A 106 10.68 -5.27 4.07
N ASP A 107 11.86 -4.70 4.31
CA ASP A 107 12.51 -3.70 3.45
C ASP A 107 11.58 -2.51 3.16
N LEU A 108 11.05 -1.93 4.24
CA LEU A 108 10.10 -0.81 4.21
C LEU A 108 10.74 0.49 4.68
N GLU A 109 10.30 1.60 4.09
CA GLU A 109 10.66 2.94 4.57
C GLU A 109 10.00 3.26 5.92
N GLU A 110 10.69 4.01 6.76
CA GLU A 110 10.23 4.37 8.12
C GLU A 110 8.85 5.04 8.11
N GLU A 111 8.62 6.00 7.20
CA GLU A 111 7.35 6.71 7.09
C GLU A 111 6.19 5.77 6.74
N THR A 112 6.42 4.84 5.83
CA THR A 112 5.43 3.83 5.43
C THR A 112 5.15 2.87 6.59
N LEU A 113 6.20 2.38 7.26
CA LEU A 113 6.08 1.44 8.36
C LEU A 113 5.36 2.05 9.57
N THR A 114 5.66 3.30 9.93
CA THR A 114 4.95 3.99 11.02
C THR A 114 3.45 4.10 10.73
N GLY A 115 3.05 4.42 9.49
CA GLY A 115 1.64 4.44 9.08
C GLY A 115 0.97 3.08 9.23
N VAL A 116 1.63 2.01 8.76
CA VAL A 116 1.13 0.63 8.87
C VAL A 116 0.97 0.23 10.35
N LEU A 117 1.98 0.46 11.19
CA LEU A 117 1.93 0.10 12.61
C LEU A 117 0.88 0.89 13.40
N VAL A 118 0.68 2.18 13.09
CA VAL A 118 -0.40 3.00 13.68
C VAL A 118 -1.78 2.42 13.34
N SER A 119 -1.97 1.94 12.11
CA SER A 119 -3.25 1.33 11.70
C SER A 119 -3.53 0.01 12.45
N LEU A 120 -2.49 -0.82 12.67
CA LEU A 120 -2.58 -2.10 13.37
C LEU A 120 -2.66 -1.97 14.91
N CYS A 121 -2.12 -0.89 15.47
CA CYS A 121 -2.20 -0.57 16.91
C CYS A 121 -3.41 0.31 17.26
N SER A 122 -4.29 0.61 16.30
CA SER A 122 -5.40 1.52 16.49
C SER A 122 -6.38 1.02 17.55
N MET A 123 -6.93 1.93 18.35
CA MET A 123 -7.79 1.61 19.50
C MET A 123 -9.03 0.76 19.12
N LYS A 124 -9.49 0.86 17.88
CA LYS A 124 -10.63 0.12 17.33
C LYS A 124 -10.28 -1.32 16.93
N TYR A 125 -9.05 -1.57 16.49
CA TYR A 125 -8.61 -2.83 15.89
C TYR A 125 -7.30 -3.32 16.51
N LYS A 126 -7.15 -3.21 17.85
CA LYS A 126 -5.92 -3.52 18.62
C LYS A 126 -5.44 -4.96 18.43
N ILE A 127 -4.86 -5.26 17.28
CA ILE A 127 -4.27 -6.56 16.96
C ILE A 127 -2.83 -6.59 17.47
N LEU A 128 -2.14 -5.45 17.38
CA LEU A 128 -0.81 -5.28 17.95
C LEU A 128 -0.85 -4.41 19.21
N LYS A 129 -0.15 -4.87 20.25
CA LYS A 129 0.16 -4.14 21.47
C LYS A 129 1.56 -3.54 21.33
N LYS A 130 1.66 -2.22 21.46
CA LYS A 130 2.95 -1.54 21.63
C LYS A 130 3.37 -1.48 23.09
N SER A 131 4.68 -1.51 23.32
CA SER A 131 5.29 -1.34 24.64
C SER A 131 4.90 0.00 25.29
N ASN A 132 4.98 1.11 24.54
CA ASN A 132 4.59 2.42 25.04
C ASN A 132 3.12 2.76 24.72
N ARG A 133 2.20 2.44 25.64
CA ARG A 133 0.76 2.68 25.46
C ARG A 133 0.33 4.16 25.50
N LYS A 134 1.21 5.10 25.89
CA LYS A 134 0.83 6.47 26.23
C LYS A 134 0.72 7.41 25.03
N THR A 135 1.48 7.18 23.96
CA THR A 135 1.49 8.04 22.76
C THR A 135 0.61 7.45 21.67
N ARG A 136 0.07 8.27 20.76
CA ARG A 136 -0.55 7.76 19.52
C ARG A 136 0.50 7.43 18.46
N ASN A 137 1.59 8.19 18.47
CA ASN A 137 2.71 8.02 17.55
C ASN A 137 3.49 6.75 17.88
N VAL A 138 3.99 6.11 16.84
CA VAL A 138 4.96 5.01 16.91
C VAL A 138 6.35 5.62 16.92
N LYS A 139 7.22 5.17 17.83
CA LYS A 139 8.64 5.51 17.85
C LYS A 139 9.49 4.34 17.36
N THR A 140 10.68 4.63 16.87
CA THR A 140 11.67 3.66 16.36
C THR A 140 12.20 2.68 17.42
N ASP A 141 12.13 3.03 18.71
CA ASP A 141 12.58 2.14 19.81
C ASP A 141 11.44 1.30 20.41
N GLU A 142 10.25 1.30 19.79
CA GLU A 142 9.11 0.55 20.31
C GLU A 142 9.11 -0.91 19.83
N SER A 143 8.76 -1.81 20.76
CA SER A 143 8.44 -3.20 20.45
C SER A 143 6.94 -3.40 20.33
N PHE A 144 6.57 -4.31 19.43
CA PHE A 144 5.22 -4.67 19.05
C PHE A 144 5.01 -6.16 19.33
N ALA A 145 3.91 -6.48 20.00
CA ALA A 145 3.50 -7.84 20.33
C ALA A 145 2.08 -8.11 19.81
N ILE A 146 1.74 -9.36 19.52
CA ILE A 146 0.35 -9.74 19.25
C ILE A 146 -0.50 -9.56 20.51
N ASP A 147 -1.71 -9.02 20.34
CA ASP A 147 -2.69 -8.90 21.40
C ASP A 147 -3.61 -10.14 21.47
N ASP A 148 -3.28 -11.09 22.35
CA ASP A 148 -4.15 -12.25 22.62
C ASP A 148 -5.48 -11.89 23.27
N SER A 149 -5.63 -10.67 23.78
CA SER A 149 -6.87 -10.14 24.35
C SER A 149 -7.79 -9.52 23.29
N PHE A 150 -7.38 -9.53 22.01
CA PHE A 150 -8.19 -8.99 20.92
C PHE A 150 -9.46 -9.82 20.72
N ARG A 151 -10.61 -9.20 20.99
CA ARG A 151 -11.95 -9.81 20.85
C ARG A 151 -12.87 -8.88 20.07
N PRO A 152 -12.81 -8.87 18.73
CA PRO A 152 -13.74 -8.08 17.92
C PRO A 152 -15.16 -8.64 18.05
N LYS A 153 -16.16 -7.76 18.11
CA LYS A 153 -17.58 -8.16 18.14
C LYS A 153 -18.01 -8.82 16.82
N LEU A 154 -17.46 -8.35 15.70
CA LEU A 154 -17.78 -8.82 14.35
C LEU A 154 -16.90 -10.02 13.95
N LYS A 155 -17.45 -10.94 13.16
CA LYS A 155 -16.72 -12.08 12.57
C LYS A 155 -15.83 -11.68 11.39
N LYS A 156 -16.12 -10.53 10.76
CA LYS A 156 -15.35 -9.95 9.67
C LYS A 156 -15.03 -8.51 10.01
N ILE A 157 -13.75 -8.13 9.97
CA ILE A 157 -13.28 -6.77 10.21
C ILE A 157 -12.45 -6.31 9.02
N SER A 158 -12.59 -5.04 8.67
CA SER A 158 -11.76 -4.38 7.66
C SER A 158 -10.96 -3.27 8.32
N ILE A 159 -9.65 -3.31 8.14
CA ILE A 159 -8.70 -2.36 8.71
C ILE A 159 -8.29 -1.41 7.59
N PRO A 160 -8.63 -0.12 7.68
CA PRO A 160 -8.23 0.83 6.66
C PRO A 160 -6.70 1.02 6.69
N ALA A 161 -6.11 1.16 5.51
CA ALA A 161 -4.73 1.61 5.39
C ALA A 161 -4.59 3.04 5.94
N CYS A 162 -3.41 3.41 6.46
CA CYS A 162 -3.17 4.73 7.02
C CYS A 162 -2.96 5.76 5.90
N SER A 163 -4.03 6.39 5.41
CA SER A 163 -3.96 7.31 4.25
C SER A 163 -3.78 8.80 4.58
N LYS A 164 -4.02 9.23 5.82
CA LYS A 164 -4.27 10.66 6.11
C LYS A 164 -3.09 11.62 5.91
N LYS A 165 -1.84 11.17 6.05
CA LYS A 165 -0.66 12.03 5.82
C LYS A 165 -0.21 12.01 4.35
N GLN A 166 -0.39 10.88 3.68
CA GLN A 166 -0.06 10.73 2.26
C GLN A 166 -0.99 11.57 1.37
N GLU A 167 -2.25 11.73 1.75
CA GLU A 167 -3.27 12.43 0.94
C GLU A 167 -2.96 13.92 0.68
N GLN A 168 -2.34 14.62 1.64
CA GLN A 168 -1.97 16.04 1.45
C GLN A 168 -0.79 16.19 0.47
N GLN A 169 0.26 15.40 0.65
CA GLN A 169 1.42 15.40 -0.24
C GLN A 169 1.05 14.93 -1.65
N GLU A 170 0.23 13.88 -1.75
CA GLU A 170 -0.26 13.37 -3.03
C GLU A 170 -1.13 14.42 -3.76
N SER A 171 -1.94 15.19 -3.03
CA SER A 171 -2.73 16.28 -3.62
C SER A 171 -1.84 17.35 -4.24
N GLU A 172 -0.80 17.79 -3.54
CA GLU A 172 0.14 18.81 -4.04
C GLU A 172 0.91 18.31 -5.29
N GLU A 173 1.41 17.07 -5.24
CA GLU A 173 2.07 16.44 -6.39
C GLU A 173 1.13 16.30 -7.60
N THR A 174 -0.14 15.96 -7.34
CA THR A 174 -1.16 15.84 -8.39
C THR A 174 -1.43 17.20 -9.04
N HIS A 175 -1.58 18.27 -8.24
CA HIS A 175 -1.74 19.62 -8.77
C HIS A 175 -0.54 20.06 -9.62
N ALA A 176 0.68 19.77 -9.17
CA ALA A 176 1.89 20.10 -9.93
C ALA A 176 1.92 19.38 -11.30
N ARG A 177 1.57 18.09 -11.34
CA ARG A 177 1.50 17.31 -12.59
C ARG A 177 0.45 17.85 -13.56
N VAL A 178 -0.74 18.20 -13.06
CA VAL A 178 -1.81 18.79 -13.89
C VAL A 178 -1.35 20.09 -14.53
N LEU A 179 -0.59 20.91 -13.81
CA LEU A 179 -0.04 22.14 -14.39
C LEU A 179 0.99 21.86 -15.49
N ASP A 180 1.79 20.81 -15.34
CA ASP A 180 2.79 20.44 -16.34
C ASP A 180 2.16 19.84 -17.60
N ASP A 181 1.17 18.95 -17.45
CA ASP A 181 0.38 18.40 -18.56
C ASP A 181 -0.31 19.49 -19.37
N ARG A 182 -0.81 20.54 -18.71
CA ARG A 182 -1.38 21.71 -19.38
C ARG A 182 -0.38 22.44 -20.26
N LYS A 183 0.90 22.51 -19.88
CA LYS A 183 1.94 23.13 -20.72
C LYS A 183 2.14 22.34 -22.01
N TYR A 184 2.26 21.01 -21.91
CA TYR A 184 2.41 20.15 -23.08
C TYR A 184 1.19 20.21 -24.02
N LEU A 185 -0.02 20.31 -23.46
CA LEU A 185 -1.23 20.53 -24.25
C LEU A 185 -1.21 21.88 -24.98
N LEU A 186 -0.80 22.95 -24.31
CA LEU A 186 -0.67 24.28 -24.93
C LEU A 186 0.38 24.25 -26.05
N GLU A 187 1.55 23.66 -25.83
CA GLU A 187 2.58 23.51 -26.87
C GLU A 187 2.06 22.73 -28.09
N ALA A 188 1.35 21.61 -27.85
CA ALA A 188 0.76 20.82 -28.92
C ALA A 188 -0.30 21.60 -29.71
N LEU A 189 -1.15 22.39 -29.03
CA LEU A 189 -2.14 23.27 -29.65
C LEU A 189 -1.50 24.36 -30.49
N ILE A 190 -0.44 25.01 -29.97
CA ILE A 190 0.35 26.00 -30.72
C ILE A 190 0.89 25.37 -31.99
N VAL A 191 1.54 24.20 -31.90
CA VAL A 191 2.11 23.51 -33.07
C VAL A 191 1.02 23.13 -34.07
N GLN A 192 -0.12 22.61 -33.61
CA GLN A 192 -1.25 22.26 -34.47
C GLN A 192 -1.79 23.48 -35.22
N GLN A 193 -1.99 24.60 -34.53
CA GLN A 193 -2.54 25.81 -35.13
C GLN A 193 -1.56 26.49 -36.07
N MET A 194 -0.28 26.53 -35.71
CA MET A 194 0.79 27.05 -36.56
C MET A 194 0.99 26.18 -37.81
N LYS A 195 0.86 24.86 -37.69
CA LYS A 195 0.93 23.94 -38.84
C LYS A 195 -0.27 24.11 -39.79
N LYS A 196 -1.44 24.48 -39.28
CA LYS A 196 -2.65 24.73 -40.09
C LYS A 196 -2.56 26.03 -40.89
N ASN A 197 -2.06 27.09 -40.26
CA ASN A 197 -2.14 28.45 -40.82
C ASN A 197 -0.82 28.97 -41.42
N ASN A 198 0.31 28.28 -41.20
CA ASN A 198 1.68 28.60 -41.66
C ASN A 198 2.27 29.95 -41.18
N LYS A 199 1.46 31.02 -41.06
CA LYS A 199 1.80 32.33 -40.48
C LYS A 199 0.59 32.90 -39.75
N MET A 200 0.82 33.52 -38.59
CA MET A 200 -0.22 34.15 -37.77
C MET A 200 0.38 35.27 -36.92
N GLU A 201 -0.40 36.31 -36.62
CA GLU A 201 -0.03 37.33 -35.64
C GLU A 201 -0.11 36.78 -34.21
N HIS A 202 0.78 37.25 -33.34
CA HIS A 202 0.89 36.76 -31.95
C HIS A 202 -0.41 36.94 -31.14
N THR A 203 -1.10 38.06 -31.32
CA THR A 203 -2.38 38.35 -30.64
C THR A 203 -3.50 37.41 -31.10
N ALA A 204 -3.56 37.12 -32.41
CA ALA A 204 -4.52 36.17 -32.96
C ALA A 204 -4.25 34.74 -32.45
N LEU A 205 -2.98 34.35 -32.34
CA LEU A 205 -2.59 33.05 -31.79
C LEU A 205 -2.99 32.89 -30.32
N ILE A 206 -2.77 33.92 -29.50
CA ILE A 206 -3.21 33.90 -28.10
C ILE A 206 -4.73 33.71 -28.01
N ASN A 207 -5.50 34.46 -28.79
CA ASN A 207 -6.96 34.42 -28.76
C ASN A 207 -7.56 33.09 -29.23
N GLU A 208 -6.83 32.29 -30.00
CA GLU A 208 -7.31 30.97 -30.42
C GLU A 208 -6.97 29.85 -29.42
N ILE A 209 -6.00 30.06 -28.54
CA ILE A 209 -5.45 29.03 -27.65
C ILE A 209 -5.90 29.22 -26.19
N PHE A 210 -6.08 30.46 -25.76
CA PHE A 210 -6.55 30.83 -24.42
C PHE A 210 -8.02 31.26 -24.44
#